data_AF-A0A2E4G1C9-F1
#
_entry.id   AF-A0A2E4G1C9-F1
#
_cell.length_a   1.000
_cell.length_b   1.000
_cell.length_c   1.000
_cell.angle_alpha   90.00
_cell.angle_beta   90.00
_cell.angle_gamma   90.00
#
_symmetry.space_group_name_H-M   'P 1'
#
loop_
_entity.id
_entity.type
_entity.pdbx_description
1 polymer ?
#
loop_
_entity_poly.entity_id
_entity_poly.type
_entity_poly.pdbx_seq_one_letter_code
_entity_poly.pdbx_strand_id
1 'polypeptide(L)'
;MMKKILLGIIVTAFATAINAQNEFNLVPNYSFEDVEKRIKGGGEIYNAAPWRAVTSHPVDLYSADAKSDDYGVPENKYGKEKARTGINYAGVSFFGYRGRLPRTYLGTKLTAPLEAGKEYCVKFHFSLSDLSKYAVNNLGVYLSKDSVEDATDGNLSLEPQIMSITNDVQEKQFLWESICGRYTANGGELHIIIGNFFPDEKTEQETLRLSREFSGRQNYDAYYFIDDVSVIPTDKIGEKECSCDKIAGGGLKVEYKSFGTEEEKRATAKKTYIVNSDGSKASESIAKKHEASEVKSFSSSGPAMKEETPFDINKTEIYFDNKAFNPQASEQDKINKVIDYLNNNADKNIELIGHSDASESDVKALGRRRAFMMKKLLVDSGIATERITYKDVGTDNAKAHAEKNQRLSIRLK
;
A
#
# COMPACT_ATOMS: atom_id res chain seq x y z
N MET A 1 56.00 -38.88 -19.46
CA MET A 1 55.31 -37.63 -19.09
C MET A 1 54.43 -37.20 -20.26
N MET A 2 53.12 -37.40 -20.21
CA MET A 2 52.15 -36.70 -21.06
C MET A 2 50.86 -36.56 -20.25
N LYS A 3 50.62 -35.35 -19.74
CA LYS A 3 49.42 -34.98 -18.97
C LYS A 3 48.25 -34.86 -19.94
N LYS A 4 47.18 -35.64 -19.71
CA LYS A 4 45.89 -35.47 -20.35
C LYS A 4 45.26 -34.19 -19.82
N ILE A 5 45.02 -33.21 -20.69
CA ILE A 5 44.29 -31.98 -20.36
C ILE A 5 42.82 -32.24 -20.70
N LEU A 6 41.99 -32.34 -19.66
CA LEU A 6 40.54 -32.44 -19.76
C LEU A 6 39.99 -31.01 -19.90
N LEU A 7 39.51 -30.65 -21.09
CA LEU A 7 38.88 -29.35 -21.34
C LEU A 7 37.43 -29.42 -20.86
N GLY A 8 37.15 -28.90 -19.67
CA GLY A 8 35.80 -28.76 -19.14
C GLY A 8 35.08 -27.58 -19.78
N ILE A 9 33.98 -27.85 -20.48
CA ILE A 9 33.06 -26.83 -20.99
C ILE A 9 32.32 -26.23 -19.79
N ILE A 10 32.70 -25.02 -19.40
CA ILE A 10 31.95 -24.22 -18.42
C ILE A 10 30.78 -23.60 -19.17
N VAL A 11 29.59 -24.19 -19.03
CA VAL A 11 28.33 -23.56 -19.41
C VAL A 11 28.02 -22.51 -18.34
N THR A 12 28.39 -21.26 -18.59
CA THR A 12 27.93 -20.11 -17.81
C THR A 12 26.44 -19.95 -18.04
N ALA A 13 25.63 -20.47 -17.11
CA ALA A 13 24.22 -20.14 -17.02
C ALA A 13 24.11 -18.65 -16.67
N PHE A 14 23.87 -17.82 -17.68
CA PHE A 14 23.43 -16.44 -17.51
C PHE A 14 22.02 -16.51 -16.90
N ALA A 15 21.94 -16.42 -15.57
CA ALA A 15 20.68 -16.22 -14.88
C ALA A 15 20.21 -14.80 -15.19
N THR A 16 19.47 -14.63 -16.27
CA THR A 16 18.61 -13.45 -16.42
C THR A 16 17.63 -13.51 -15.26
N ALA A 17 17.78 -12.60 -14.30
CA ALA A 17 16.73 -12.30 -13.35
C ALA A 17 15.52 -11.84 -14.18
N ILE A 18 14.60 -12.76 -14.44
CA ILE A 18 13.29 -12.44 -14.95
C ILE A 18 12.64 -11.69 -13.79
N ASN A 19 12.70 -10.36 -13.82
CA ASN A 19 11.81 -9.55 -13.01
C ASN A 19 10.41 -10.04 -13.35
N ALA A 20 9.76 -10.67 -12.38
CA ALA A 20 8.39 -11.14 -12.51
C ALA A 20 7.49 -9.91 -12.61
N GLN A 21 7.43 -9.31 -13.80
CA GLN A 21 6.34 -8.42 -14.15
C GLN A 21 5.08 -9.29 -14.03
N ASN A 22 4.10 -8.82 -13.28
CA ASN A 22 2.78 -9.44 -13.33
C ASN A 22 2.33 -9.37 -14.80
N GLU A 23 2.25 -10.53 -15.46
CA GLU A 23 1.94 -10.64 -16.89
C GLU A 23 0.61 -9.99 -17.27
N PHE A 24 -0.25 -9.73 -16.27
CA PHE A 24 -1.55 -9.09 -16.42
C PHE A 24 -1.55 -7.59 -16.12
N ASN A 25 -0.44 -6.99 -15.68
CA ASN A 25 -0.35 -5.54 -15.47
C ASN A 25 -0.29 -4.81 -16.80
N LEU A 26 -1.30 -3.99 -17.08
CA LEU A 26 -1.38 -3.20 -18.30
C LEU A 26 -0.53 -1.93 -18.26
N VAL A 27 0.08 -1.60 -17.12
CA VAL A 27 0.97 -0.46 -16.98
C VAL A 27 2.40 -0.87 -17.36
N PRO A 28 2.97 -0.34 -18.45
CA PRO A 28 4.36 -0.61 -18.80
C PRO A 28 5.30 0.10 -17.82
N ASN A 29 6.49 -0.47 -17.61
CA ASN A 29 7.53 0.12 -16.76
C ASN A 29 6.99 0.61 -15.39
N TYR A 30 6.15 -0.22 -14.76
CA TYR A 30 5.32 0.19 -13.63
C TYR A 30 6.06 0.69 -12.39
N SER A 31 7.32 0.26 -12.24
CA SER A 31 8.22 0.64 -11.14
C SER A 31 9.41 1.50 -11.62
N PHE A 32 9.34 2.04 -12.84
CA PHE A 32 10.34 2.96 -13.39
C PHE A 32 11.76 2.38 -13.52
N GLU A 33 11.91 1.06 -13.59
CA GLU A 33 13.22 0.39 -13.64
C GLU A 33 13.85 0.37 -15.03
N ASP A 34 13.05 0.50 -16.09
CA ASP A 34 13.58 0.67 -17.45
C ASP A 34 13.91 2.13 -17.69
N VAL A 35 15.20 2.48 -17.59
CA VAL A 35 15.71 3.86 -17.68
C VAL A 35 16.75 3.96 -18.79
N GLU A 36 16.47 4.79 -19.82
CA GLU A 36 17.34 4.94 -20.99
C GLU A 36 18.69 5.62 -20.66
N LYS A 37 18.66 6.63 -19.77
CA LYS A 37 19.81 7.48 -19.45
C LYS A 37 19.83 7.79 -17.97
N ARG A 38 21.04 7.85 -17.39
CA ARG A 38 21.23 8.31 -16.01
C ARG A 38 20.69 9.71 -15.82
N ILE A 39 19.94 9.89 -14.73
CA ILE A 39 19.29 11.14 -14.36
C ILE A 39 20.34 12.21 -14.03
N LYS A 40 20.22 13.39 -14.63
CA LYS A 40 21.15 14.51 -14.43
C LYS A 40 20.50 15.71 -13.76
N GLY A 41 19.18 15.79 -13.78
CA GLY A 41 18.41 16.91 -13.26
C GLY A 41 16.93 16.56 -13.08
N GLY A 42 16.16 17.57 -12.73
CA GLY A 42 14.71 17.44 -12.54
C GLY A 42 13.96 17.45 -13.85
N GLY A 43 12.75 16.91 -13.84
CA GLY A 43 11.88 16.83 -14.99
C GLY A 43 12.20 15.73 -15.98
N GLU A 44 13.04 14.78 -15.59
CA GLU A 44 13.59 13.77 -16.47
C GLU A 44 12.78 12.45 -16.49
N ILE A 45 11.48 12.50 -16.18
CA ILE A 45 10.60 11.31 -16.21
C ILE A 45 10.59 10.58 -17.56
N TYR A 46 10.82 11.32 -18.65
CA TYR A 46 10.87 10.76 -20.01
C TYR A 46 12.02 9.75 -20.20
N ASN A 47 13.02 9.72 -19.31
CA ASN A 47 14.06 8.69 -19.33
C ASN A 47 13.50 7.32 -18.89
N ALA A 48 12.39 7.26 -18.16
CA ALA A 48 11.65 6.04 -17.83
C ALA A 48 10.49 5.83 -18.81
N ALA A 49 10.79 5.65 -20.09
CA ALA A 49 9.75 5.48 -21.11
C ALA A 49 8.80 4.30 -20.76
N PRO A 50 7.50 4.40 -21.10
CA PRO A 50 6.82 5.48 -21.81
C PRO A 50 6.22 6.56 -20.90
N TRP A 51 6.71 6.71 -19.66
CA TRP A 51 6.21 7.73 -18.74
C TRP A 51 6.55 9.15 -19.20
N ARG A 52 5.62 10.07 -18.95
CA ARG A 52 5.75 11.48 -19.30
C ARG A 52 5.03 12.38 -18.31
N ALA A 53 5.41 13.66 -18.32
CA ALA A 53 4.55 14.71 -17.80
C ALA A 53 3.35 14.89 -18.73
N VAL A 54 2.16 15.04 -18.15
CA VAL A 54 0.92 15.27 -18.92
C VAL A 54 0.72 16.74 -19.26
N THR A 55 1.19 17.63 -18.38
CA THR A 55 1.16 19.09 -18.57
C THR A 55 2.54 19.63 -18.94
N SER A 56 2.66 20.94 -19.18
CA SER A 56 3.97 21.58 -19.41
C SER A 56 4.89 21.55 -18.18
N HIS A 57 4.35 21.22 -17.00
CA HIS A 57 5.13 21.16 -15.77
C HIS A 57 5.84 19.80 -15.64
N PRO A 58 7.18 19.80 -15.53
CA PRO A 58 7.96 18.58 -15.55
C PRO A 58 7.69 17.68 -14.33
N VAL A 59 7.77 16.37 -14.54
CA VAL A 59 7.71 15.35 -13.49
C VAL A 59 9.11 14.79 -13.27
N ASP A 60 9.52 14.64 -12.01
CA ASP A 60 10.87 14.17 -11.66
C ASP A 60 10.94 12.64 -11.66
N LEU A 61 12.15 12.13 -11.91
CA LEU A 61 12.52 10.73 -11.79
C LEU A 61 13.75 10.64 -10.89
N TYR A 62 13.73 9.70 -9.96
CA TYR A 62 14.81 9.45 -8.99
C TYR A 62 15.42 8.10 -9.28
N SER A 63 16.73 7.98 -9.06
CA SER A 63 17.46 6.73 -9.27
C SER A 63 18.65 6.61 -8.33
N ALA A 64 18.94 5.39 -7.86
CA ALA A 64 20.21 5.12 -7.17
C ALA A 64 21.44 5.34 -8.07
N ASP A 65 21.25 5.31 -9.39
CA ASP A 65 22.29 5.56 -10.41
C ASP A 65 22.28 7.00 -10.97
N ALA A 66 21.54 7.91 -10.33
CA ALA A 66 21.52 9.32 -10.71
C ALA A 66 22.93 9.94 -10.67
N LYS A 67 23.22 10.85 -11.61
CA LYS A 67 24.48 11.60 -11.62
C LYS A 67 24.51 12.76 -10.62
N SER A 68 23.34 13.23 -10.22
CA SER A 68 23.16 14.33 -9.28
C SER A 68 22.58 13.79 -7.99
N ASP A 69 23.19 14.16 -6.86
CA ASP A 69 22.72 13.77 -5.52
C ASP A 69 21.31 14.32 -5.23
N ASP A 70 20.91 15.41 -5.91
CA ASP A 70 19.56 15.99 -5.77
C ASP A 70 18.44 15.07 -6.26
N TYR A 71 18.76 14.04 -7.06
CA TYR A 71 17.83 13.07 -7.63
C TYR A 71 18.22 11.62 -7.33
N GLY A 72 19.04 11.43 -6.29
CA GLY A 72 19.48 10.12 -5.83
C GLY A 72 18.39 9.30 -5.15
N VAL A 73 18.66 8.01 -4.98
CA VAL A 73 17.90 7.12 -4.10
C VAL A 73 18.89 6.45 -3.13
N PRO A 74 18.63 6.43 -1.81
CA PRO A 74 17.40 6.88 -1.16
C PRO A 74 17.34 8.36 -0.83
N GLU A 75 18.45 9.08 -0.79
CA GLU A 75 18.50 10.50 -0.39
C GLU A 75 18.50 11.41 -1.62
N ASN A 76 17.67 12.46 -1.59
CA ASN A 76 17.52 13.44 -2.67
C ASN A 76 17.10 14.82 -2.13
N LYS A 77 16.93 15.80 -3.04
CA LYS A 77 16.58 17.19 -2.68
C LYS A 77 15.22 17.37 -2.00
N TYR A 78 14.37 16.33 -1.98
CA TYR A 78 13.04 16.35 -1.35
C TYR A 78 12.96 15.47 -0.09
N GLY A 79 14.00 14.72 0.25
CA GLY A 79 14.00 13.87 1.43
C GLY A 79 14.74 12.57 1.23
N LYS A 80 14.32 11.55 1.98
CA LYS A 80 14.90 10.23 2.01
C LYS A 80 13.81 9.17 1.89
N GLU A 81 13.75 8.51 0.75
CA GLU A 81 12.88 7.36 0.55
C GLU A 81 13.59 6.28 -0.26
N LYS A 82 13.50 5.03 0.22
CA LYS A 82 14.03 3.89 -0.54
C LYS A 82 13.01 3.51 -1.60
N ALA A 83 13.46 3.21 -2.82
CA ALA A 83 12.58 2.65 -3.85
C ALA A 83 11.82 1.42 -3.33
N ARG A 84 10.53 1.34 -3.68
CA ARG A 84 9.66 0.26 -3.24
C ARG A 84 9.98 -1.01 -4.00
N THR A 85 10.15 -0.88 -5.31
CA THR A 85 10.66 -1.92 -6.21
C THR A 85 11.92 -1.39 -6.88
N GLY A 86 12.95 -2.24 -6.97
CA GLY A 86 14.18 -1.87 -7.68
C GLY A 86 14.94 -0.69 -7.06
N ILE A 87 15.31 0.29 -7.89
CA ILE A 87 16.18 1.42 -7.51
C ILE A 87 15.67 2.80 -7.94
N ASN A 88 14.51 2.89 -8.59
CA ASN A 88 13.95 4.12 -9.14
C ASN A 88 12.54 4.40 -8.59
N TYR A 89 12.09 5.66 -8.70
CA TYR A 89 10.69 6.06 -8.51
C TYR A 89 10.44 7.45 -9.11
N ALA A 90 9.19 7.79 -9.37
CA ALA A 90 8.80 9.12 -9.83
C ALA A 90 8.54 10.07 -8.65
N GLY A 91 8.56 11.38 -8.89
CA GLY A 91 8.10 12.38 -7.92
C GLY A 91 7.14 13.39 -8.53
N VAL A 92 6.01 13.59 -7.85
CA VAL A 92 4.84 14.30 -8.36
C VAL A 92 4.36 15.32 -7.32
N SER A 93 4.07 16.54 -7.76
CA SER A 93 3.51 17.59 -6.89
C SER A 93 1.99 17.60 -7.01
N PHE A 94 1.29 17.25 -5.92
CA PHE A 94 -0.17 17.21 -5.85
C PHE A 94 -0.79 18.51 -5.35
N PHE A 95 0.03 19.45 -4.87
CA PHE A 95 -0.42 20.76 -4.42
C PHE A 95 0.75 21.74 -4.29
N GLY A 96 0.50 23.02 -4.56
CA GLY A 96 1.46 24.09 -4.29
C GLY A 96 0.78 25.33 -3.72
N TYR A 97 1.23 25.74 -2.53
CA TYR A 97 0.58 26.82 -1.79
C TYR A 97 0.61 28.14 -2.55
N ARG A 98 -0.58 28.70 -2.81
CA ARG A 98 -0.80 29.95 -3.55
C ARG A 98 -0.18 29.92 -4.96
N GLY A 99 -0.15 28.75 -5.61
CA GLY A 99 0.40 28.59 -6.96
C GLY A 99 1.90 28.83 -7.06
N ARG A 100 2.64 28.80 -5.93
CA ARG A 100 4.10 29.03 -5.92
C ARG A 100 4.88 27.88 -6.57
N LEU A 101 4.36 26.67 -6.44
CA LEU A 101 4.90 25.46 -7.04
C LEU A 101 3.77 24.84 -7.87
N PRO A 102 4.01 24.49 -9.14
CA PRO A 102 2.97 23.93 -9.97
C PRO A 102 2.61 22.52 -9.52
N ARG A 103 1.34 22.15 -9.70
CA ARG A 103 0.95 20.73 -9.71
C ARG A 103 1.49 20.06 -10.95
N THR A 104 1.90 18.81 -10.79
CA THR A 104 2.41 17.98 -11.89
C THR A 104 1.54 16.73 -12.02
N TYR A 105 1.50 16.18 -13.24
CA TYR A 105 0.64 15.06 -13.59
C TYR A 105 1.48 14.02 -14.31
N LEU A 106 1.57 12.83 -13.70
CA LEU A 106 2.33 11.70 -14.24
C LEU A 106 1.40 10.87 -15.12
N GLY A 107 1.80 10.59 -16.37
CA GLY A 107 0.97 9.81 -17.27
C GLY A 107 1.75 8.84 -18.13
N THR A 108 1.05 7.79 -18.57
CA THR A 108 1.58 6.81 -19.52
C THR A 108 0.45 6.17 -20.31
N LYS A 109 0.82 5.49 -21.39
CA LYS A 109 -0.08 4.68 -22.20
C LYS A 109 -0.06 3.24 -21.71
N LEU A 110 -1.24 2.65 -21.54
CA LEU A 110 -1.39 1.23 -21.22
C LEU A 110 -0.96 0.34 -22.40
N THR A 111 -0.52 -0.88 -22.11
CA THR A 111 -0.10 -1.86 -23.12
C THR A 111 -1.26 -2.35 -23.99
N ALA A 112 -2.49 -2.31 -23.48
CA ALA A 112 -3.72 -2.61 -24.19
C ALA A 112 -4.88 -1.76 -23.68
N PRO A 113 -5.90 -1.47 -24.52
CA PRO A 113 -7.09 -0.77 -24.05
C PRO A 113 -7.90 -1.64 -23.09
N LEU A 114 -8.58 -1.01 -22.13
CA LEU A 114 -9.48 -1.73 -21.24
C LEU A 114 -10.70 -2.27 -21.99
N GLU A 115 -11.17 -3.44 -21.58
CA GLU A 115 -12.31 -4.13 -22.19
C GLU A 115 -13.62 -3.63 -21.57
N ALA A 116 -14.59 -3.26 -22.42
CA ALA A 116 -15.89 -2.76 -21.96
C ALA A 116 -16.59 -3.74 -21.00
N GLY A 117 -17.05 -3.24 -19.86
CA GLY A 117 -17.75 -4.01 -18.84
C GLY A 117 -16.85 -4.88 -17.94
N LYS A 118 -15.54 -4.94 -18.21
CA LYS A 118 -14.59 -5.68 -17.37
C LYS A 118 -14.14 -4.83 -16.18
N GLU A 119 -13.94 -5.47 -15.05
CA GLU A 119 -13.48 -4.83 -13.82
C GLU A 119 -11.96 -4.95 -13.67
N TYR A 120 -11.31 -3.83 -13.35
CA TYR A 120 -9.87 -3.73 -13.17
C TYR A 120 -9.56 -3.20 -11.77
N CYS A 121 -8.52 -3.73 -11.15
CA CYS A 121 -7.87 -3.12 -10.01
C CYS A 121 -6.83 -2.12 -10.49
N VAL A 122 -7.02 -0.86 -10.13
CA VAL A 122 -6.06 0.21 -10.37
C VAL A 122 -5.42 0.56 -9.04
N LYS A 123 -4.09 0.61 -9.00
CA LYS A 123 -3.33 0.86 -7.77
C LYS A 123 -2.05 1.61 -8.07
N PHE A 124 -1.63 2.50 -7.19
CA PHE A 124 -0.28 3.05 -7.15
C PHE A 124 0.17 3.20 -5.71
N HIS A 125 1.48 3.21 -5.49
CA HIS A 125 2.06 3.45 -4.18
C HIS A 125 2.60 4.87 -4.09
N PHE A 126 2.49 5.46 -2.91
CA PHE A 126 2.99 6.79 -2.65
C PHE A 126 3.74 6.85 -1.31
N SER A 127 4.66 7.81 -1.21
CA SER A 127 5.26 8.26 0.05
C SER A 127 5.42 9.77 -0.01
N LEU A 128 5.01 10.48 1.03
CA LEU A 128 5.15 11.93 1.10
C LEU A 128 6.61 12.32 1.32
N SER A 129 7.08 13.33 0.59
CA SER A 129 8.44 13.87 0.76
C SER A 129 8.64 14.51 2.14
N ASP A 130 9.83 14.31 2.72
CA ASP A 130 10.20 14.83 4.04
C ASP A 130 10.28 16.35 4.09
N LEU A 131 10.61 16.95 2.95
CA LEU A 131 10.74 18.39 2.79
C LEU A 131 9.45 19.05 2.30
N SER A 132 8.35 18.31 2.12
CA SER A 132 7.04 18.93 1.85
C SER A 132 6.50 19.65 3.08
N LYS A 133 5.96 20.86 2.89
CA LYS A 133 5.30 21.62 3.97
C LYS A 133 3.87 21.16 4.19
N TYR A 134 3.24 20.64 3.16
CA TYR A 134 1.85 20.23 3.17
C TYR A 134 1.71 18.74 2.85
N ALA A 135 0.72 18.11 3.46
CA ALA A 135 0.11 16.89 2.98
C ALA A 135 -1.28 17.26 2.44
N VAL A 136 -1.78 16.53 1.44
CA VAL A 136 -3.12 16.77 0.88
C VAL A 136 -3.91 15.49 0.71
N ASN A 137 -5.23 15.63 0.61
CA ASN A 137 -6.09 14.58 0.06
C ASN A 137 -6.13 14.68 -1.49
N ASN A 138 -7.10 14.05 -2.14
CA ASN A 138 -7.33 14.11 -3.59
C ASN A 138 -6.18 13.56 -4.45
N LEU A 139 -5.45 12.57 -3.93
CA LEU A 139 -4.54 11.76 -4.74
C LEU A 139 -5.37 10.83 -5.61
N GLY A 140 -5.43 11.09 -6.92
CA GLY A 140 -6.34 10.40 -7.82
C GLY A 140 -5.69 9.81 -9.08
N VAL A 141 -6.42 8.88 -9.70
CA VAL A 141 -6.11 8.35 -11.02
C VAL A 141 -7.25 8.66 -11.98
N TYR A 142 -6.87 9.10 -13.18
CA TYR A 142 -7.76 9.27 -14.32
C TYR A 142 -7.41 8.31 -15.46
N LEU A 143 -8.39 7.54 -15.92
CA LEU A 143 -8.32 6.65 -17.08
C LEU A 143 -9.09 7.25 -18.25
N SER A 144 -8.49 7.21 -19.44
CA SER A 144 -9.08 7.82 -20.65
C SER A 144 -8.76 7.05 -21.92
N LYS A 145 -9.62 7.19 -22.94
CA LYS A 145 -9.42 6.60 -24.27
C LYS A 145 -8.39 7.39 -25.07
N ASP A 146 -8.61 8.69 -25.15
CA ASP A 146 -7.75 9.61 -25.89
C ASP A 146 -6.51 9.99 -25.07
N SER A 147 -5.42 10.35 -25.75
CA SER A 147 -4.26 10.90 -25.06
C SER A 147 -4.67 12.23 -24.43
N VAL A 148 -4.54 12.33 -23.11
CA VAL A 148 -4.51 13.63 -22.45
C VAL A 148 -3.08 14.11 -22.58
N GLU A 149 -2.83 14.87 -23.64
CA GLU A 149 -1.66 15.72 -23.77
C GLU A 149 -2.20 17.13 -23.73
N ASP A 150 -2.08 17.74 -22.56
CA ASP A 150 -2.49 19.11 -22.39
C ASP A 150 -1.24 19.95 -22.28
N ALA A 151 -0.89 20.69 -23.34
CA ALA A 151 0.26 21.59 -23.33
C ALA A 151 0.03 22.83 -22.44
N THR A 152 -1.01 22.83 -21.60
CA THR A 152 -1.28 23.89 -20.65
C THR A 152 -0.29 23.88 -19.48
N ASP A 153 -0.12 25.08 -18.93
CA ASP A 153 0.57 25.36 -17.67
C ASP A 153 -0.40 25.37 -16.47
N GLY A 154 -1.67 25.00 -16.71
CA GLY A 154 -2.73 24.99 -15.72
C GLY A 154 -2.91 23.64 -15.01
N ASN A 155 -3.75 23.65 -13.98
CA ASN A 155 -4.17 22.43 -13.30
C ASN A 155 -5.26 21.73 -14.14
N LEU A 156 -5.14 20.40 -14.29
CA LEU A 156 -6.15 19.61 -14.96
C LEU A 156 -7.41 19.53 -14.10
N SER A 157 -8.58 19.75 -14.72
CA SER A 157 -9.89 19.55 -14.10
C SER A 157 -10.57 18.36 -14.76
N LEU A 158 -10.37 17.19 -14.15
CA LEU A 158 -10.89 15.89 -14.59
C LEU A 158 -11.60 15.21 -13.41
N GLU A 159 -12.51 14.28 -13.70
CA GLU A 159 -13.15 13.46 -12.67
C GLU A 159 -12.36 12.14 -12.49
N PRO A 160 -11.54 11.99 -11.41
CA PRO A 160 -10.77 10.78 -11.22
C PRO A 160 -11.69 9.60 -10.92
N GLN A 161 -11.40 8.44 -11.52
CA GLN A 161 -12.15 7.22 -11.27
C GLN A 161 -11.64 6.46 -10.04
N ILE A 162 -10.40 6.73 -9.62
CA ILE A 162 -9.76 6.06 -8.49
C ILE A 162 -9.22 7.10 -7.51
N MET A 163 -9.59 6.96 -6.25
CA MET A 163 -9.09 7.70 -5.09
C MET A 163 -9.24 6.79 -3.86
N SER A 164 -8.62 7.16 -2.73
CA SER A 164 -8.94 6.54 -1.44
C SER A 164 -10.44 6.74 -1.12
N ILE A 165 -11.07 5.72 -0.55
CA ILE A 165 -12.49 5.71 -0.21
C ILE A 165 -12.79 6.75 0.88
N THR A 166 -11.89 6.92 1.85
CA THR A 166 -12.06 7.94 2.90
C THR A 166 -11.64 9.32 2.39
N ASN A 167 -10.76 9.37 1.38
CA ASN A 167 -10.16 10.59 0.84
C ASN A 167 -9.56 11.48 1.95
N ASP A 168 -8.96 10.83 2.94
CA ASP A 168 -8.24 11.52 4.02
C ASP A 168 -6.97 12.18 3.48
N VAL A 169 -6.42 13.12 4.24
CA VAL A 169 -5.12 13.74 3.94
C VAL A 169 -4.00 12.71 4.08
N GLN A 170 -3.17 12.58 3.05
CA GLN A 170 -2.13 11.55 2.95
C GLN A 170 -0.79 12.07 3.50
N GLU A 171 -0.54 11.87 4.79
CA GLU A 171 0.60 12.45 5.53
C GLU A 171 1.83 11.53 5.67
N LYS A 172 1.80 10.34 5.06
CA LYS A 172 2.72 9.25 5.40
C LYS A 172 4.08 9.44 4.73
N GLN A 173 5.10 9.63 5.56
CA GLN A 173 6.51 9.76 5.19
C GLN A 173 7.28 8.48 5.57
N PHE A 174 8.39 8.17 4.88
CA PHE A 174 9.28 7.01 5.12
C PHE A 174 8.63 5.63 4.96
N LEU A 175 7.41 5.57 4.45
CA LEU A 175 6.66 4.34 4.29
C LEU A 175 5.74 4.46 3.10
N TRP A 176 5.95 3.58 2.14
CA TRP A 176 5.06 3.41 1.01
C TRP A 176 3.68 2.94 1.47
N GLU A 177 2.68 3.77 1.23
CA GLU A 177 1.27 3.40 1.26
C GLU A 177 0.74 3.29 -0.16
N SER A 178 -0.53 2.93 -0.32
CA SER A 178 -1.13 2.73 -1.63
C SER A 178 -2.52 3.31 -1.71
N ILE A 179 -2.85 3.85 -2.88
CA ILE A 179 -4.23 4.15 -3.27
C ILE A 179 -4.62 3.13 -4.31
N CYS A 180 -5.80 2.54 -4.13
CA CYS A 180 -6.38 1.67 -5.15
C CYS A 180 -7.89 1.72 -5.17
N GLY A 181 -8.44 1.28 -6.29
CA GLY A 181 -9.87 1.14 -6.49
C GLY A 181 -10.18 0.17 -7.60
N ARG A 182 -11.40 -0.36 -7.55
CA ARG A 182 -11.96 -1.17 -8.63
C ARG A 182 -12.64 -0.25 -9.64
N TYR A 183 -12.38 -0.49 -10.92
CA TYR A 183 -12.93 0.29 -12.02
C TYR A 183 -13.59 -0.63 -13.03
N THR A 184 -14.88 -0.42 -13.30
CA THR A 184 -15.57 -1.07 -14.42
C THR A 184 -15.36 -0.23 -15.67
N ALA A 185 -14.62 -0.76 -16.64
CA ALA A 185 -14.25 -0.03 -17.84
C ALA A 185 -15.45 0.22 -18.76
N ASN A 186 -15.52 1.42 -19.35
CA ASN A 186 -16.47 1.71 -20.44
C ASN A 186 -15.96 1.14 -21.78
N GLY A 187 -14.69 0.76 -21.84
CA GLY A 187 -14.03 0.13 -22.97
C GLY A 187 -13.27 1.13 -23.82
N GLY A 188 -12.03 0.79 -24.17
CA GLY A 188 -11.15 1.62 -24.99
C GLY A 188 -10.27 2.58 -24.19
N GLU A 189 -10.37 2.63 -22.87
CA GLU A 189 -9.44 3.40 -22.03
C GLU A 189 -8.02 2.87 -22.23
N LEU A 190 -7.09 3.74 -22.61
CA LEU A 190 -5.74 3.40 -23.04
C LEU A 190 -4.66 4.26 -22.36
N HIS A 191 -5.06 5.29 -21.61
CA HIS A 191 -4.14 6.18 -20.91
C HIS A 191 -4.50 6.24 -19.43
N ILE A 192 -3.46 6.32 -18.59
CA ILE A 192 -3.55 6.50 -17.14
C ILE A 192 -2.82 7.78 -16.76
N ILE A 193 -3.42 8.56 -15.86
CA ILE A 193 -2.87 9.81 -15.33
C ILE A 193 -3.02 9.82 -13.82
N ILE A 194 -1.97 10.20 -13.11
CA ILE A 194 -1.93 10.29 -11.66
C ILE A 194 -1.67 11.75 -11.27
N GLY A 195 -2.49 12.28 -10.37
CA GLY A 195 -2.37 13.65 -9.87
C GLY A 195 -3.58 14.09 -9.04
N ASN A 196 -3.62 15.39 -8.72
CA ASN A 196 -4.78 16.02 -8.09
C ASN A 196 -5.56 16.81 -9.15
N PHE A 197 -6.82 16.43 -9.40
CA PHE A 197 -7.67 17.03 -10.43
C PHE A 197 -8.70 18.04 -9.89
N PHE A 198 -8.63 18.33 -8.59
CA PHE A 198 -9.56 19.24 -7.92
C PHE A 198 -8.95 20.63 -7.78
N PRO A 199 -9.75 21.69 -7.78
CA PRO A 199 -9.22 23.03 -7.49
C PRO A 199 -8.68 23.11 -6.05
N ASP A 200 -7.82 24.08 -5.77
CA ASP A 200 -7.16 24.21 -4.47
C ASP A 200 -8.20 24.41 -3.34
N GLU A 201 -9.33 25.06 -3.62
CA GLU A 201 -10.43 25.28 -2.66
C GLU A 201 -11.15 23.98 -2.27
N LYS A 202 -10.99 22.91 -3.06
CA LYS A 202 -11.54 21.57 -2.78
C LYS A 202 -10.45 20.59 -2.33
N THR A 203 -9.22 21.06 -2.11
CA THR A 203 -8.11 20.25 -1.62
C THR A 203 -7.90 20.53 -0.14
N GLU A 204 -8.19 19.52 0.69
CA GLU A 204 -7.87 19.58 2.10
C GLU A 204 -6.36 19.40 2.28
N GLN A 205 -5.80 20.17 3.20
CA GLN A 205 -4.36 20.19 3.43
C GLN A 205 -4.04 20.20 4.92
N GLU A 206 -3.00 19.48 5.29
CA GLU A 206 -2.41 19.52 6.63
C GLU A 206 -1.00 20.11 6.57
N THR A 207 -0.66 20.93 7.56
CA THR A 207 0.67 21.55 7.63
C THR A 207 1.62 20.70 8.45
N LEU A 208 2.68 20.22 7.83
CA LEU A 208 3.67 19.39 8.48
C LEU A 208 4.81 20.20 9.09
N ARG A 209 5.39 19.66 10.16
CA ARG A 209 6.64 20.16 10.74
C ARG A 209 7.78 19.28 10.26
N LEU A 210 8.88 19.91 9.86
CA LEU A 210 10.10 19.20 9.49
C LEU A 210 10.53 18.27 10.65
N SER A 211 10.70 16.99 10.35
CA SER A 211 11.26 16.04 11.29
C SER A 211 12.65 16.47 11.73
N ARG A 212 13.01 16.17 12.98
CA ARG A 212 14.34 16.50 13.54
C ARG A 212 15.50 15.80 12.82
N GLU A 213 15.19 14.79 12.04
CA GLU A 213 16.15 14.01 11.25
C GLU A 213 16.60 14.74 9.98
N PHE A 214 15.90 15.80 9.57
CA PHE A 214 16.17 16.56 8.36
C PHE A 214 16.60 17.99 8.71
N SER A 215 17.47 18.54 7.85
CA SER A 215 17.90 19.93 7.91
C SER A 215 17.54 20.63 6.60
N GLY A 216 17.32 21.95 6.66
CA GLY A 216 16.94 22.75 5.50
C GLY A 216 15.55 23.38 5.63
N ARG A 217 15.05 23.90 4.51
CA ARG A 217 13.75 24.57 4.43
C ARG A 217 12.75 23.65 3.73
N GLN A 218 11.56 23.50 4.31
CA GLN A 218 10.46 22.81 3.63
C GLN A 218 9.99 23.61 2.40
N ASN A 219 9.69 22.89 1.33
CA ASN A 219 9.03 23.41 0.14
C ASN A 219 7.54 23.59 0.43
N TYR A 220 6.93 24.64 -0.13
CA TYR A 220 5.54 24.98 0.11
C TYR A 220 4.59 24.22 -0.82
N ASP A 221 4.80 22.92 -0.93
CA ASP A 221 4.07 21.95 -1.74
C ASP A 221 3.63 20.74 -0.90
N ALA A 222 2.83 19.89 -1.55
CA ALA A 222 2.63 18.49 -1.16
C ALA A 222 3.21 17.61 -2.27
N TYR A 223 4.44 17.16 -2.07
CA TYR A 223 5.23 16.42 -3.04
C TYR A 223 5.29 14.95 -2.65
N TYR A 224 4.90 14.06 -3.56
CA TYR A 224 4.82 12.63 -3.29
C TYR A 224 5.74 11.86 -4.24
N PHE A 225 6.51 10.93 -3.69
CA PHE A 225 7.16 9.88 -4.46
C PHE A 225 6.12 8.86 -4.86
N ILE A 226 6.20 8.36 -6.11
CA ILE A 226 5.25 7.41 -6.69
C ILE A 226 6.02 6.21 -7.25
N ASP A 227 5.58 5.01 -6.89
CA ASP A 227 6.17 3.73 -7.32
C ASP A 227 5.07 2.67 -7.49
N ASP A 228 5.39 1.58 -8.18
CA ASP A 228 4.54 0.41 -8.37
C ASP A 228 3.09 0.71 -8.80
N VAL A 229 2.92 1.18 -10.04
CA VAL A 229 1.62 1.49 -10.63
C VAL A 229 1.03 0.30 -11.39
N SER A 230 -0.19 -0.11 -11.08
CA SER A 230 -0.80 -1.27 -11.71
C SER A 230 -2.23 -1.04 -12.16
N VAL A 231 -2.57 -1.59 -13.33
CA VAL A 231 -3.93 -1.77 -13.83
C VAL A 231 -4.05 -3.24 -14.22
N ILE A 232 -4.70 -4.03 -13.37
CA ILE A 232 -4.77 -5.49 -13.52
C ILE A 232 -6.24 -5.92 -13.51
N PRO A 233 -6.71 -6.78 -14.43
CA PRO A 233 -8.05 -7.35 -14.34
C PRO A 233 -8.34 -8.01 -12.99
N THR A 234 -9.51 -7.77 -12.40
CA THR A 234 -9.81 -8.32 -11.05
C THR A 234 -9.91 -9.84 -11.02
N ASP A 235 -10.18 -10.49 -12.16
CA ASP A 235 -10.19 -11.95 -12.32
C ASP A 235 -8.77 -12.58 -12.31
N LYS A 236 -7.72 -11.75 -12.28
CA LYS A 236 -6.30 -12.17 -12.25
C LYS A 236 -5.61 -11.94 -10.91
N ILE A 237 -6.33 -11.43 -9.90
CA ILE A 237 -5.80 -11.15 -8.56
C ILE A 237 -6.73 -11.74 -7.49
N GLY A 238 -6.20 -11.95 -6.29
CA GLY A 238 -7.03 -12.34 -5.15
C GLY A 238 -8.06 -11.25 -4.79
N GLU A 239 -9.25 -11.63 -4.32
CA GLU A 239 -10.35 -10.68 -4.01
C GLU A 239 -9.94 -9.53 -3.07
N LYS A 240 -8.99 -9.78 -2.16
CA LYS A 240 -8.49 -8.81 -1.17
C LYS A 240 -7.31 -7.96 -1.67
N GLU A 241 -6.74 -8.25 -2.83
CA GLU A 241 -5.54 -7.56 -3.35
C GLU A 241 -5.84 -6.16 -3.91
N CYS A 242 -7.13 -5.83 -4.07
CA CYS A 242 -7.63 -4.52 -4.49
C CYS A 242 -8.38 -3.78 -3.37
N SER A 243 -7.85 -3.83 -2.15
CA SER A 243 -8.39 -3.07 -1.01
C SER A 243 -7.23 -2.41 -0.28
N CYS A 244 -7.09 -1.10 -0.46
CA CYS A 244 -6.00 -0.32 0.13
C CYS A 244 -6.41 0.36 1.44
N ASP A 245 -7.67 0.79 1.52
CA ASP A 245 -8.21 1.40 2.74
C ASP A 245 -8.62 0.32 3.74
N LYS A 246 -8.21 0.50 5.00
CA LYS A 246 -8.65 -0.34 6.12
C LYS A 246 -9.99 0.17 6.64
N ILE A 247 -11.07 -0.10 5.91
CA ILE A 247 -12.42 0.23 6.39
C ILE A 247 -12.80 -0.80 7.46
N ALA A 248 -13.08 -0.33 8.68
CA ALA A 248 -13.67 -1.17 9.71
C ALA A 248 -15.03 -1.68 9.23
N GLY A 249 -15.09 -2.95 8.80
CA GLY A 249 -16.35 -3.62 8.41
C GLY A 249 -16.57 -3.85 6.91
N GLY A 250 -15.60 -4.45 6.21
CA GLY A 250 -15.83 -5.14 4.93
C GLY A 250 -16.09 -4.23 3.72
N GLY A 251 -15.44 -4.53 2.60
CA GLY A 251 -15.47 -3.70 1.40
C GLY A 251 -16.88 -3.39 0.90
N LEU A 252 -17.25 -2.11 0.92
CA LEU A 252 -18.42 -1.60 0.20
C LEU A 252 -18.05 -1.45 -1.28
N LYS A 253 -18.91 -1.98 -2.16
CA LYS A 253 -18.90 -1.61 -3.58
C LYS A 253 -19.42 -0.16 -3.66
N VAL A 254 -18.52 0.78 -3.94
CA VAL A 254 -18.88 2.19 -4.14
C VAL A 254 -19.31 2.37 -5.60
N GLU A 255 -20.60 2.63 -5.84
CA GLU A 255 -21.06 3.21 -7.09
C GLU A 255 -21.04 4.74 -6.96
N TYR A 256 -20.22 5.42 -7.75
CA TYR A 256 -20.28 6.87 -7.90
C TYR A 256 -21.59 7.23 -8.61
N LYS A 257 -22.48 7.95 -7.93
CA LYS A 257 -23.62 8.62 -8.58
C LYS A 257 -23.31 10.09 -8.79
N SER A 258 -23.30 10.52 -10.04
CA SER A 258 -23.39 11.92 -10.42
C SER A 258 -24.78 12.44 -10.03
N PHE A 259 -24.82 13.44 -9.15
CA PHE A 259 -26.07 14.11 -8.79
C PHE A 259 -26.44 15.13 -9.88
N GLY A 260 -27.21 14.67 -10.86
CA GLY A 260 -28.00 15.55 -11.73
C GLY A 260 -29.25 16.03 -10.99
N THR A 261 -29.46 17.35 -10.95
CA THR A 261 -30.56 18.03 -10.25
C THR A 261 -31.87 17.99 -11.04
N GLU A 262 -32.50 16.82 -11.18
CA GLU A 262 -33.80 16.70 -11.85
C GLU A 262 -34.79 15.94 -10.95
N GLU A 263 -35.82 16.65 -10.46
CA GLU A 263 -36.82 16.16 -9.49
C GLU A 263 -37.64 14.96 -10.00
N GLU A 264 -37.82 14.82 -11.32
CA GLU A 264 -38.68 13.78 -11.91
C GLU A 264 -38.09 12.36 -11.83
N LYS A 265 -36.76 12.20 -11.64
CA LYS A 265 -36.12 10.87 -11.55
C LYS A 265 -36.21 10.23 -10.15
N ARG A 266 -36.73 10.94 -9.15
CA ARG A 266 -36.83 10.46 -7.76
C ARG A 266 -37.95 9.43 -7.57
N ALA A 267 -38.98 9.47 -8.41
CA ALA A 267 -40.15 8.59 -8.30
C ALA A 267 -39.94 7.19 -8.93
N THR A 268 -38.97 7.03 -9.84
CA THR A 268 -38.64 5.76 -10.51
C THR A 268 -37.44 5.02 -9.91
N ALA A 269 -36.77 5.60 -8.90
CA ALA A 269 -35.69 4.94 -8.20
C ALA A 269 -36.22 3.75 -7.37
N LYS A 270 -35.83 2.52 -7.75
CA LYS A 270 -36.10 1.32 -6.95
C LYS A 270 -35.55 1.51 -5.53
N LYS A 271 -36.38 1.26 -4.51
CA LYS A 271 -35.97 1.32 -3.11
C LYS A 271 -34.92 0.25 -2.83
N THR A 272 -33.74 0.69 -2.40
CA THR A 272 -32.65 -0.16 -1.92
C THR A 272 -32.86 -0.50 -0.44
N TYR A 273 -32.58 -1.73 -0.04
CA TYR A 273 -32.67 -2.19 1.35
C TYR A 273 -31.29 -2.58 1.87
N ILE A 274 -31.04 -2.28 3.15
CA ILE A 274 -29.87 -2.80 3.86
C ILE A 274 -30.11 -4.29 4.11
N VAL A 275 -29.15 -5.13 3.75
CA VAL A 275 -29.17 -6.58 3.97
C VAL A 275 -28.00 -6.99 4.88
N ASN A 276 -28.24 -7.95 5.76
CA ASN A 276 -27.22 -8.55 6.61
C ASN A 276 -26.34 -9.53 5.81
N SER A 277 -25.26 -10.01 6.42
CA SER A 277 -24.31 -10.98 5.83
C SER A 277 -24.97 -12.27 5.31
N ASP A 278 -26.13 -12.64 5.86
CA ASP A 278 -26.93 -13.80 5.44
C ASP A 278 -27.97 -13.49 4.33
N GLY A 279 -28.00 -12.26 3.82
CA GLY A 279 -28.95 -11.80 2.79
C GLY A 279 -30.33 -11.40 3.31
N SER A 280 -30.58 -11.45 4.62
CA SER A 280 -31.85 -11.00 5.22
C SER A 280 -31.94 -9.46 5.25
N LYS A 281 -33.14 -8.89 5.10
CA LYS A 281 -33.34 -7.44 5.20
C LYS A 281 -33.13 -7.00 6.66
N ALA A 282 -32.35 -5.95 6.89
CA ALA A 282 -32.01 -5.44 8.21
C ALA A 282 -33.23 -5.06 9.08
N SER A 283 -34.37 -4.72 8.46
CA SER A 283 -35.63 -4.43 9.15
C SER A 283 -36.30 -5.68 9.75
N GLU A 284 -36.05 -6.88 9.19
CA GLU A 284 -36.64 -8.14 9.66
C GLU A 284 -35.85 -8.73 10.84
N SER A 285 -34.55 -8.41 10.96
CA SER A 285 -33.69 -8.80 12.09
C SER A 285 -33.97 -8.03 13.39
N ILE A 286 -34.62 -6.87 13.31
CA ILE A 286 -35.02 -6.09 14.50
C ILE A 286 -36.33 -6.64 15.10
N ALA A 287 -37.22 -7.20 14.27
CA ALA A 287 -38.46 -7.82 14.73
C ALA A 287 -38.24 -9.23 15.34
N LYS A 288 -37.25 -10.00 14.85
CA LYS A 288 -36.96 -11.37 15.33
C LYS A 288 -36.16 -11.46 16.64
N LYS A 289 -35.65 -10.36 17.18
CA LYS A 289 -34.92 -10.35 18.48
C LYS A 289 -35.83 -10.31 19.71
N HIS A 290 -37.14 -10.16 19.55
CA HIS A 290 -38.10 -10.14 20.67
C HIS A 290 -38.94 -11.42 20.86
N GLU A 291 -38.84 -12.41 19.97
CA GLU A 291 -39.55 -13.69 20.10
C GLU A 291 -38.64 -14.85 19.66
N ALA A 292 -37.92 -15.46 20.60
CA ALA A 292 -37.56 -16.89 20.63
C ALA A 292 -36.43 -17.15 21.64
N SER A 293 -36.69 -16.84 22.91
CA SER A 293 -36.15 -17.67 23.99
C SER A 293 -37.05 -18.90 24.05
N GLU A 294 -36.68 -20.00 23.39
CA GLU A 294 -37.08 -21.33 23.84
C GLU A 294 -36.20 -22.41 23.22
N VAL A 295 -35.65 -23.22 24.13
CA VAL A 295 -34.77 -24.36 23.88
C VAL A 295 -35.51 -25.44 23.08
N LYS A 296 -34.88 -25.97 22.03
CA LYS A 296 -35.12 -27.36 21.60
C LYS A 296 -33.92 -27.93 20.83
N SER A 297 -33.40 -29.00 21.42
CA SER A 297 -32.40 -29.92 20.91
C SER A 297 -32.89 -30.68 19.68
N PHE A 298 -32.03 -30.85 18.66
CA PHE A 298 -31.93 -32.12 17.94
C PHE A 298 -30.57 -32.25 17.25
N SER A 299 -30.00 -33.46 17.33
CA SER A 299 -28.68 -33.83 16.84
C SER A 299 -28.70 -34.18 15.35
N SER A 300 -27.61 -33.93 14.63
CA SER A 300 -27.15 -34.85 13.58
C SER A 300 -25.65 -34.68 13.30
N SER A 301 -24.98 -35.81 13.37
CA SER A 301 -23.56 -36.11 13.15
C SER A 301 -22.98 -35.66 11.81
N GLY A 302 -21.77 -35.07 11.88
CA GLY A 302 -20.81 -34.84 10.79
C GLY A 302 -19.40 -34.67 11.41
N PRO A 303 -18.30 -34.95 10.67
CA PRO A 303 -17.09 -35.57 11.21
C PRO A 303 -16.28 -34.67 12.16
N ALA A 304 -15.61 -35.34 13.11
CA ALA A 304 -14.85 -34.78 14.22
C ALA A 304 -13.96 -33.58 13.82
N MET A 305 -14.34 -32.40 14.29
CA MET A 305 -13.43 -31.27 14.47
C MET A 305 -12.31 -31.71 15.41
N LYS A 306 -11.05 -31.52 15.00
CA LYS A 306 -9.93 -31.53 15.94
C LYS A 306 -10.21 -30.45 16.98
N GLU A 307 -10.20 -30.82 18.25
CA GLU A 307 -10.27 -29.86 19.36
C GLU A 307 -9.16 -28.83 19.18
N GLU A 308 -9.50 -27.59 18.84
CA GLU A 308 -8.54 -26.49 18.91
C GLU A 308 -8.22 -26.24 20.39
N THR A 309 -6.97 -26.46 20.76
CA THR A 309 -6.43 -26.07 22.06
C THR A 309 -6.79 -24.61 22.38
N PRO A 310 -7.24 -24.28 23.61
CA PRO A 310 -7.54 -22.91 23.99
C PRO A 310 -6.37 -21.97 23.68
N PHE A 311 -6.65 -20.81 23.09
CA PHE A 311 -5.64 -19.82 22.77
C PHE A 311 -4.93 -19.34 24.05
N ASP A 312 -3.60 -19.49 24.08
CA ASP A 312 -2.74 -19.04 25.17
C ASP A 312 -1.73 -18.01 24.64
N ILE A 313 -1.96 -16.75 25.01
CA ILE A 313 -1.14 -15.62 24.58
C ILE A 313 0.33 -15.75 25.03
N ASN A 314 0.61 -16.39 26.18
CA ASN A 314 1.99 -16.57 26.66
C ASN A 314 2.77 -17.64 25.87
N LYS A 315 2.07 -18.49 25.13
CA LYS A 315 2.67 -19.49 24.23
C LYS A 315 2.67 -19.05 22.77
N THR A 316 2.23 -17.82 22.51
CA THR A 316 2.18 -17.29 21.14
C THR A 316 3.55 -16.80 20.71
N GLU A 317 4.02 -17.36 19.59
CA GLU A 317 5.23 -16.94 18.91
C GLU A 317 4.89 -16.52 17.48
N ILE A 318 5.41 -15.37 17.09
CA ILE A 318 5.25 -14.77 15.76
C ILE A 318 6.58 -14.85 15.03
N TYR A 319 6.57 -15.41 13.81
CA TYR A 319 7.77 -15.64 13.02
C TYR A 319 8.00 -14.57 11.94
N PHE A 320 9.27 -14.40 11.57
CA PHE A 320 9.76 -13.38 10.65
C PHE A 320 10.67 -14.03 9.61
N ASP A 321 10.67 -13.49 8.40
CA ASP A 321 11.67 -13.87 7.41
C ASP A 321 13.07 -13.39 7.83
N ASN A 322 14.08 -14.02 7.23
CA ASN A 322 15.49 -13.69 7.47
C ASN A 322 15.72 -12.18 7.24
N LYS A 323 16.28 -11.51 8.25
CA LYS A 323 16.56 -10.06 8.30
C LYS A 323 15.32 -9.17 8.16
N ALA A 324 14.12 -9.74 8.14
CA ALA A 324 12.87 -8.99 8.11
C ALA A 324 12.42 -8.59 9.52
N PHE A 325 11.78 -7.43 9.59
CA PHE A 325 11.20 -6.87 10.82
C PHE A 325 9.67 -6.85 10.80
N ASN A 326 9.04 -7.15 9.67
CA ASN A 326 7.60 -7.37 9.57
C ASN A 326 7.28 -8.85 9.76
N PRO A 327 6.21 -9.21 10.49
CA PRO A 327 5.77 -10.60 10.61
C PRO A 327 5.51 -11.25 9.25
N GLN A 328 5.75 -12.55 9.15
CA GLN A 328 5.36 -13.32 7.97
C GLN A 328 3.84 -13.26 7.76
N ALA A 329 3.39 -13.22 6.49
CA ALA A 329 1.97 -13.19 6.17
C ALA A 329 1.19 -14.40 6.75
N SER A 330 1.85 -15.55 6.90
CA SER A 330 1.30 -16.76 7.52
C SER A 330 0.97 -16.62 9.00
N GLU A 331 1.49 -15.59 9.67
CA GLU A 331 1.30 -15.37 11.11
C GLU A 331 0.09 -14.47 11.41
N GLN A 332 -0.62 -13.98 10.38
CA GLN A 332 -1.73 -13.03 10.53
C GLN A 332 -2.86 -13.56 11.43
N ASP A 333 -3.20 -14.86 11.33
CA ASP A 333 -4.25 -15.45 12.17
C ASP A 333 -3.86 -15.46 13.66
N LYS A 334 -2.58 -15.70 13.99
CA LYS A 334 -2.10 -15.62 15.36
C LYS A 334 -2.12 -14.19 15.87
N ILE A 335 -1.77 -13.23 15.02
CA ILE A 335 -1.81 -11.79 15.34
C ILE A 335 -3.25 -11.36 15.63
N ASN A 336 -4.22 -11.78 14.81
CA ASN A 336 -5.64 -11.51 15.05
C ASN A 336 -6.10 -12.09 16.40
N LYS A 337 -5.70 -13.33 16.74
CA LYS A 337 -6.01 -13.93 18.05
C LYS A 337 -5.41 -13.13 19.22
N VAL A 338 -4.22 -12.54 19.05
CA VAL A 338 -3.62 -11.63 20.06
C VAL A 338 -4.44 -10.34 20.21
N ILE A 339 -4.85 -9.73 19.08
CA ILE A 339 -5.69 -8.52 19.08
C ILE A 339 -7.02 -8.80 19.78
N ASP A 340 -7.70 -9.87 19.40
CA ASP A 340 -8.98 -10.29 19.98
C ASP A 340 -8.85 -10.53 21.49
N TYR A 341 -7.76 -11.17 21.92
CA TYR A 341 -7.48 -11.36 23.35
C TYR A 341 -7.32 -10.03 24.07
N LEU A 342 -6.56 -9.07 23.54
CA LEU A 342 -6.29 -7.79 24.19
C LEU A 342 -7.51 -6.85 24.20
N ASN A 343 -8.37 -6.94 23.17
CA ASN A 343 -9.64 -6.23 23.12
C ASN A 343 -10.63 -6.77 24.15
N ASN A 344 -10.68 -8.09 24.33
CA ASN A 344 -11.56 -8.74 25.31
C ASN A 344 -11.03 -8.69 26.75
N ASN A 345 -9.77 -8.29 26.96
CA ASN A 345 -9.14 -8.22 28.27
C ASN A 345 -8.43 -6.87 28.46
N ALA A 346 -9.21 -5.79 28.59
CA ALA A 346 -8.71 -4.41 28.63
C ALA A 346 -7.74 -4.11 29.79
N ASP A 347 -7.80 -4.90 30.87
CA ASP A 347 -6.92 -4.79 32.06
C ASP A 347 -5.53 -5.42 31.86
N LYS A 348 -5.34 -6.20 30.78
CA LYS A 348 -4.10 -6.94 30.56
C LYS A 348 -3.07 -6.11 29.80
N ASN A 349 -1.84 -6.16 30.30
CA ASN A 349 -0.66 -5.60 29.66
C ASN A 349 0.23 -6.71 29.11
N ILE A 350 0.99 -6.41 28.07
CA ILE A 350 1.92 -7.36 27.45
C ILE A 350 3.33 -6.78 27.31
N GLU A 351 4.30 -7.69 27.27
CA GLU A 351 5.67 -7.47 26.87
C GLU A 351 5.98 -8.28 25.62
N LEU A 352 6.34 -7.58 24.54
CA LEU A 352 6.81 -8.16 23.29
C LEU A 352 8.33 -8.37 23.37
N ILE A 353 8.78 -9.59 23.14
CA ILE A 353 10.19 -9.98 23.28
C ILE A 353 10.70 -10.36 21.89
N GLY A 354 11.55 -9.50 21.31
CA GLY A 354 12.13 -9.72 20.00
C GLY A 354 13.40 -10.58 20.07
N HIS A 355 13.45 -11.61 19.23
CA HIS A 355 14.59 -12.51 19.08
C HIS A 355 15.23 -12.35 17.69
N SER A 356 16.51 -12.68 17.58
CA SER A 356 17.26 -12.72 16.32
C SER A 356 18.09 -13.99 16.25
N ASP A 357 18.36 -14.45 15.04
CA ASP A 357 19.31 -15.53 14.81
C ASP A 357 20.74 -15.00 14.66
N ALA A 358 21.75 -15.84 14.95
CA ALA A 358 23.16 -15.47 14.82
C ALA A 358 23.55 -15.08 13.37
N SER A 359 22.86 -15.67 12.38
CA SER A 359 23.03 -15.33 10.95
C SER A 359 22.57 -13.91 10.59
N GLU A 360 21.85 -13.23 11.48
CA GLU A 360 21.32 -11.87 11.29
C GLU A 360 22.15 -10.80 12.01
N SER A 361 23.37 -11.15 12.47
CA SER A 361 24.24 -10.30 13.27
C SER A 361 24.71 -9.01 12.58
N ASP A 362 24.60 -8.92 11.25
CA ASP A 362 24.87 -7.71 10.48
C ASP A 362 23.74 -6.66 10.58
N VAL A 363 22.55 -7.06 11.04
CA VAL A 363 21.40 -6.16 11.21
C VAL A 363 21.28 -5.70 12.66
N LYS A 364 21.68 -4.45 12.90
CA LYS A 364 21.65 -3.85 14.24
C LYS A 364 20.22 -3.79 14.81
N ALA A 365 20.06 -4.29 16.03
CA ALA A 365 18.83 -4.22 16.82
C ALA A 365 17.60 -4.83 16.13
N LEU A 366 17.78 -5.94 15.40
CA LEU A 366 16.71 -6.58 14.63
C LEU A 366 15.56 -7.08 15.52
N GLY A 367 15.86 -7.72 16.65
CA GLY A 367 14.84 -8.13 17.63
C GLY A 367 14.04 -6.92 18.15
N ARG A 368 14.72 -5.81 18.47
CA ARG A 368 14.04 -4.56 18.84
C ARG A 368 13.10 -4.06 17.74
N ARG A 369 13.53 -4.10 16.48
CA ARG A 369 12.73 -3.66 15.33
C ARG A 369 11.50 -4.55 15.14
N ARG A 370 11.63 -5.87 15.25
CA ARG A 370 10.49 -6.82 15.23
C ARG A 370 9.46 -6.52 16.31
N ALA A 371 9.93 -6.31 17.55
CA ALA A 371 9.06 -6.03 18.68
C ALA A 371 8.38 -4.65 18.58
N PHE A 372 9.08 -3.66 18.05
CA PHE A 372 8.51 -2.35 17.73
C PHE A 372 7.44 -2.45 16.63
N MET A 373 7.69 -3.20 15.56
CA MET A 373 6.72 -3.37 14.48
C MET A 373 5.45 -4.08 14.93
N MET A 374 5.58 -5.12 15.76
CA MET A 374 4.43 -5.77 16.36
C MET A 374 3.67 -4.84 17.32
N LYS A 375 4.38 -4.01 18.12
CA LYS A 375 3.73 -2.97 18.94
C LYS A 375 2.92 -2.01 18.07
N LYS A 376 3.51 -1.51 16.98
CA LYS A 376 2.85 -0.59 16.05
C LYS A 376 1.58 -1.22 15.48
N LEU A 377 1.66 -2.46 15.01
CA LEU A 377 0.52 -3.21 14.47
C LEU A 377 -0.63 -3.32 15.48
N LEU A 378 -0.33 -3.68 16.73
CA LEU A 378 -1.34 -3.79 17.79
C LEU A 378 -1.96 -2.42 18.13
N VAL A 379 -1.17 -1.35 18.14
CA VAL A 379 -1.66 0.03 18.36
C VAL A 379 -2.56 0.50 17.22
N ASP A 380 -2.16 0.25 15.97
CA ASP A 380 -2.95 0.55 14.77
C ASP A 380 -4.28 -0.26 14.75
N SER A 381 -4.33 -1.37 15.49
CA SER A 381 -5.54 -2.19 15.68
C SER A 381 -6.38 -1.77 16.89
N GLY A 382 -6.05 -0.64 17.53
CA GLY A 382 -6.82 -0.05 18.63
C GLY A 382 -6.35 -0.41 20.03
N ILE A 383 -5.24 -1.16 20.19
CA ILE A 383 -4.70 -1.47 21.53
C ILE A 383 -3.91 -0.26 22.07
N ALA A 384 -4.27 0.20 23.27
CA ALA A 384 -3.64 1.38 23.86
C ALA A 384 -2.12 1.22 24.05
N THR A 385 -1.35 2.25 23.71
CA THR A 385 0.12 2.20 23.63
C THR A 385 0.80 1.86 24.96
N GLU A 386 0.20 2.28 26.07
CA GLU A 386 0.64 2.06 27.45
C GLU A 386 0.50 0.60 27.90
N ARG A 387 -0.38 -0.16 27.25
CA ARG A 387 -0.58 -1.59 27.54
C ARG A 387 0.51 -2.49 26.94
N ILE A 388 1.39 -1.93 26.11
CA ILE A 388 2.37 -2.69 25.33
C ILE A 388 3.78 -2.17 25.62
N THR A 389 4.58 -3.03 26.23
CA THR A 389 6.03 -2.85 26.38
C THR A 389 6.78 -3.78 25.43
N TYR A 390 8.03 -3.47 25.12
CA TYR A 390 8.84 -4.36 24.30
C TYR A 390 10.32 -4.32 24.69
N LYS A 391 11.03 -5.42 24.41
CA LYS A 391 12.48 -5.53 24.59
C LYS A 391 13.12 -6.38 23.51
N ASP A 392 14.43 -6.21 23.37
CA ASP A 392 15.29 -7.00 22.51
C ASP A 392 16.10 -7.96 23.38
N VAL A 393 16.15 -9.24 23.01
CA VAL A 393 17.05 -10.21 23.62
C VAL A 393 18.08 -10.75 22.63
N GLY A 394 18.10 -10.23 21.40
CA GLY A 394 19.04 -10.65 20.37
C GLY A 394 19.04 -12.17 20.18
N THR A 395 20.23 -12.76 20.24
CA THR A 395 20.45 -14.21 20.12
C THR A 395 20.31 -14.95 21.45
N ASP A 396 19.97 -14.28 22.55
CA ASP A 396 19.75 -14.93 23.84
C ASP A 396 18.51 -15.82 23.77
N ASN A 397 18.57 -17.01 24.37
CA ASN A 397 17.54 -18.04 24.29
C ASN A 397 17.26 -18.53 22.86
N ALA A 398 18.32 -18.66 22.05
CA ALA A 398 18.27 -19.34 20.78
C ALA A 398 17.77 -20.79 20.96
N LYS A 399 16.84 -21.18 20.09
CA LYS A 399 16.35 -22.54 19.94
C LYS A 399 17.33 -23.34 19.08
N ALA A 400 17.29 -24.67 19.24
CA ALA A 400 18.14 -25.61 18.50
C ALA A 400 17.98 -25.50 16.96
N HIS A 401 16.82 -25.02 16.51
CA HIS A 401 16.47 -24.85 15.12
C HIS A 401 16.56 -23.37 14.73
N ALA A 402 17.44 -23.04 13.79
CA ALA A 402 17.76 -21.66 13.40
C ALA A 402 16.53 -20.91 12.86
N GLU A 403 15.66 -21.59 12.12
CA GLU A 403 14.41 -21.04 11.59
C GLU A 403 13.40 -20.66 12.69
N LYS A 404 13.63 -21.13 13.92
CA LYS A 404 12.80 -20.77 15.07
C LYS A 404 13.35 -19.60 15.87
N ASN A 405 14.47 -19.01 15.46
CA ASN A 405 15.12 -17.90 16.15
C ASN A 405 14.67 -16.53 15.62
N GLN A 406 14.22 -16.45 14.37
CA GLN A 406 13.61 -15.23 13.80
C GLN A 406 12.17 -15.08 14.31
N ARG A 407 12.01 -14.77 15.60
CA ARG A 407 10.70 -14.76 16.24
C ARG A 407 10.49 -13.59 17.19
N LEU A 408 9.23 -13.41 17.56
CA LEU A 408 8.78 -12.60 18.67
C LEU A 408 7.95 -13.47 19.61
N SER A 409 8.23 -13.36 20.90
CA SER A 409 7.44 -14.01 21.96
C SER A 409 6.60 -12.96 22.70
N ILE A 410 5.42 -13.35 23.18
CA ILE A 410 4.53 -12.46 23.93
C ILE A 410 4.42 -12.95 25.37
N ARG A 411 4.51 -12.02 26.32
CA ARG A 411 4.35 -12.32 27.74
C ARG A 411 3.35 -11.36 28.37
N LEU A 412 2.34 -11.89 29.07
CA LEU A 412 1.46 -11.07 29.91
C LEU A 412 2.25 -10.47 31.08
N LYS A 413 1.93 -9.23 31.42
CA LYS A 413 2.50 -8.49 32.55
C LYS A 413 1.52 -8.36 33.70
#